data_AF-A0A7V9UYJ9-F1
#
_entry.id   AF-A0A7V9UYJ9-F1
#
_cell.length_a   1.000
_cell.length_b   1.000
_cell.length_c   1.000
_cell.angle_alpha   90.00
_cell.angle_beta   90.00
_cell.angle_gamma   90.00
#
_symmetry.space_group_name_H-M   'P 1'
#
loop_
_entity.id
_entity.type
_entity.pdbx_description
1 polymer ?
#
loop_
_entity_poly.entity_id
_entity_poly.type
_entity_poly.pdbx_seq_one_letter_code
_entity_poly.pdbx_strand_id
1 'polypeptide(L)'
;MHSAAARQPNALIWAARLAVAGPLLCIALVGALHVLEPEVNDSDAVSEYALGDFGWLMNIAFFSGAAGIGALALVLHRSLARSKTALAGIVLLSIAAVAWVFLGVGNIDPEGADATTHGLIHGIGFFLGLPTRLAAPLVLAAAFRRDERWADHRRLTLALGIAALAAEVAGFSDLGSAVTLRLALALWLVWIALTGARALSRRHLV
;
A
#
# COMPACT_ATOMS: atom_id res chain seq x y z
N MET A 1 40.60 4.17 -20.33
CA MET A 1 39.83 3.42 -19.30
C MET A 1 38.43 3.99 -19.29
N HIS A 2 37.42 3.17 -19.63
CA HIS A 2 36.04 3.61 -19.87
C HIS A 2 35.39 4.12 -18.58
N SER A 3 34.98 5.39 -18.58
CA SER A 3 34.10 5.97 -17.55
C SER A 3 32.74 5.28 -17.62
N ALA A 4 32.35 4.60 -16.55
CA ALA A 4 31.06 3.95 -16.40
C ALA A 4 29.96 5.02 -16.30
N ALA A 5 29.46 5.46 -17.46
CA ALA A 5 28.37 6.41 -17.56
C ALA A 5 27.10 5.90 -16.86
N ALA A 6 26.70 6.66 -15.84
CA ALA A 6 25.37 6.83 -15.24
C ALA A 6 24.19 6.16 -15.97
N ARG A 7 23.95 4.87 -15.71
CA ARG A 7 22.76 4.12 -16.18
C ARG A 7 21.64 3.98 -15.14
N GLN A 8 21.66 4.77 -14.07
CA GLN A 8 20.68 4.70 -12.97
C GLN A 8 19.43 5.63 -13.04
N PRO A 9 19.29 6.62 -13.95
CA PRO A 9 18.09 7.48 -14.03
C PRO A 9 16.77 6.76 -14.29
N ASN A 10 16.76 5.83 -15.24
CA ASN A 10 15.51 5.34 -15.80
C ASN A 10 14.79 4.36 -14.85
N ALA A 11 15.54 3.51 -14.16
CA ALA A 11 14.96 2.50 -13.27
C ALA A 11 14.22 3.13 -12.07
N LEU A 12 14.78 4.20 -11.49
CA LEU A 12 14.15 4.90 -10.37
C LEU A 12 12.89 5.67 -10.81
N ILE A 13 12.90 6.26 -12.01
CA ILE A 13 11.71 6.88 -12.60
C ILE A 13 10.61 5.84 -12.82
N TRP A 14 10.95 4.66 -13.36
CA TRP A 14 9.99 3.58 -13.53
C TRP A 14 9.44 3.07 -12.19
N ALA A 15 10.30 2.93 -11.17
CA ALA A 15 9.85 2.58 -9.81
C ALA A 15 8.90 3.66 -9.26
N ALA A 16 9.20 4.94 -9.41
CA ALA A 16 8.33 6.01 -8.95
C ALA A 16 6.99 6.05 -9.72
N ARG A 17 7.00 5.77 -11.03
CA ARG A 17 5.76 5.59 -11.82
C ARG A 17 4.96 4.39 -11.34
N LEU A 18 5.60 3.27 -11.02
CA LEU A 18 4.94 2.08 -10.50
C LEU A 18 4.35 2.32 -9.10
N ALA A 19 5.04 3.07 -8.25
CA ALA A 19 4.55 3.51 -6.95
C ALA A 19 3.29 4.40 -7.04
N VAL A 20 3.08 5.07 -8.18
CA VAL A 20 1.85 5.83 -8.46
C VAL A 20 0.80 4.94 -9.10
N ALA A 21 1.15 4.21 -10.15
CA ALA A 21 0.21 3.44 -10.96
C ALA A 21 -0.38 2.24 -10.22
N GLY A 22 0.43 1.54 -9.42
CA GLY A 22 0.00 0.34 -8.69
C GLY A 22 -1.17 0.61 -7.73
N PRO A 23 -1.06 1.55 -6.78
CA PRO A 23 -2.15 1.87 -5.87
C PRO A 23 -3.39 2.43 -6.56
N LEU A 24 -3.20 3.23 -7.63
CA LEU A 24 -4.32 3.77 -8.40
C LEU A 24 -5.07 2.68 -9.17
N LEU A 25 -4.33 1.72 -9.75
CA LEU A 25 -4.94 0.55 -10.39
C LEU A 25 -5.69 -0.30 -9.35
N CYS A 26 -5.12 -0.53 -8.17
CA CYS A 26 -5.80 -1.22 -7.08
C CYS A 26 -7.12 -0.52 -6.71
N ILE A 27 -7.11 0.81 -6.51
CA ILE A 27 -8.32 1.59 -6.21
C ILE A 27 -9.35 1.45 -7.34
N ALA A 28 -8.92 1.54 -8.60
CA ALA A 28 -9.81 1.45 -9.75
C ALA A 28 -10.45 0.06 -9.87
N LEU A 29 -9.68 -1.01 -9.65
CA LEU A 29 -10.17 -2.38 -9.69
C LEU A 29 -11.14 -2.68 -8.54
N VAL A 30 -10.81 -2.23 -7.34
CA VAL A 30 -11.73 -2.30 -6.19
C VAL A 30 -13.01 -1.51 -6.50
N GLY A 31 -12.90 -0.29 -7.04
CA GLY A 31 -14.06 0.50 -7.45
C GLY A 31 -14.93 -0.17 -8.52
N ALA A 32 -14.31 -0.87 -9.48
CA ALA A 32 -15.02 -1.67 -10.47
C ALA A 32 -15.76 -2.84 -9.82
N LEU A 33 -15.14 -3.53 -8.85
CA LEU A 33 -15.76 -4.63 -8.11
C LEU A 33 -17.00 -4.19 -7.33
N HIS A 34 -17.06 -2.96 -6.80
CA HIS A 34 -18.28 -2.44 -6.16
C HIS A 34 -19.49 -2.35 -7.10
N VAL A 35 -19.24 -2.27 -8.41
CA VAL A 35 -20.28 -2.22 -9.46
C VAL A 35 -20.57 -3.61 -10.01
N LEU A 36 -19.54 -4.46 -10.13
CA LEU A 36 -19.64 -5.80 -10.70
C LEU A 36 -20.23 -6.81 -9.71
N GLU A 37 -19.94 -6.68 -8.42
CA GLU A 37 -20.33 -7.61 -7.34
C GLU A 37 -20.98 -6.83 -6.17
N PRO A 38 -22.09 -6.13 -6.42
CA PRO A 38 -22.69 -5.24 -5.42
C PRO A 38 -23.14 -5.96 -4.14
N GLU A 39 -23.37 -7.27 -4.19
CA GLU A 39 -23.68 -8.12 -3.06
C GLU A 39 -22.57 -8.19 -2.00
N VAL A 40 -21.32 -7.87 -2.36
CA VAL A 40 -20.17 -7.83 -1.43
C VAL A 40 -19.97 -6.42 -0.82
N ASN A 41 -20.71 -5.40 -1.27
CA ASN A 41 -20.53 -4.02 -0.82
C ASN A 41 -20.70 -3.85 0.70
N ASP A 42 -21.62 -4.61 1.29
CA ASP A 42 -21.95 -4.54 2.72
C ASP A 42 -21.02 -5.42 3.58
N SER A 43 -20.15 -6.21 2.97
CA SER A 43 -19.15 -6.99 3.70
C SER A 43 -18.07 -6.08 4.30
N ASP A 44 -17.64 -6.39 5.53
CA ASP A 44 -16.55 -5.70 6.21
C ASP A 44 -15.21 -5.88 5.48
N ALA A 45 -14.95 -7.09 5.01
CA ALA A 45 -13.68 -7.46 4.39
C ALA A 45 -13.72 -7.19 2.89
N VAL A 46 -13.04 -6.13 2.44
CA VAL A 46 -12.86 -5.85 1.00
C VAL A 46 -12.17 -7.01 0.24
N SER A 47 -11.48 -7.92 0.93
CA SER A 47 -10.91 -9.12 0.33
C SER A 47 -11.94 -10.16 -0.10
N GLU A 48 -13.18 -10.09 0.40
CA GLU A 48 -14.24 -11.02 0.01
C GLU A 48 -14.65 -10.91 -1.46
N TYR A 49 -14.35 -9.78 -2.12
CA TYR A 49 -14.46 -9.71 -3.59
C TYR A 49 -13.66 -10.83 -4.28
N ALA A 50 -12.59 -11.35 -3.66
CA ALA A 50 -11.82 -12.46 -4.22
C ALA A 50 -12.60 -13.78 -4.32
N LEU A 51 -13.76 -13.90 -3.67
CA LEU A 51 -14.61 -15.09 -3.67
C LEU A 51 -15.65 -15.10 -4.80
N GLY A 52 -15.95 -13.95 -5.39
CA GLY A 52 -16.98 -13.84 -6.43
C GLY A 52 -16.50 -14.20 -7.83
N ASP A 53 -17.41 -14.11 -8.81
CA ASP A 53 -17.17 -14.39 -10.24
C ASP A 53 -16.04 -13.54 -10.83
N PHE A 54 -15.84 -12.34 -10.29
CA PHE A 54 -14.80 -11.39 -10.68
C PHE A 54 -13.61 -11.35 -9.71
N GLY A 55 -13.49 -12.32 -8.79
CA GLY A 55 -12.47 -12.29 -7.73
C GLY A 55 -11.02 -12.26 -8.20
N TRP A 56 -10.75 -12.70 -9.43
CA TRP A 56 -9.44 -12.52 -10.07
C TRP A 56 -9.05 -11.03 -10.22
N LEU A 57 -9.99 -10.11 -10.36
CA LEU A 57 -9.74 -8.66 -10.35
C LEU A 57 -9.23 -8.20 -8.98
N MET A 58 -9.75 -8.77 -7.88
CA MET A 58 -9.25 -8.48 -6.54
C MET A 58 -7.82 -8.96 -6.36
N ASN A 59 -7.48 -10.13 -6.92
CA ASN A 59 -6.12 -10.65 -6.91
C ASN A 59 -5.16 -9.74 -7.72
N ILE A 60 -5.58 -9.23 -8.88
CA ILE A 60 -4.81 -8.22 -9.64
C ILE A 60 -4.68 -6.93 -8.83
N ALA A 61 -5.73 -6.51 -8.11
CA ALA A 61 -5.68 -5.34 -7.23
C ALA A 61 -4.60 -5.52 -6.15
N PHE A 62 -4.55 -6.69 -5.49
CA PHE A 62 -3.48 -7.02 -4.54
C PHE A 62 -2.09 -7.03 -5.17
N PHE A 63 -1.89 -7.66 -6.32
CA PHE A 63 -0.57 -7.67 -6.96
C PHE A 63 -0.13 -6.29 -7.46
N SER A 64 -1.06 -5.48 -7.97
CA SER A 64 -0.78 -4.10 -8.38
C SER A 64 -0.42 -3.20 -7.20
N GLY A 65 -1.13 -3.33 -6.08
CA GLY A 65 -0.79 -2.67 -4.83
C GLY A 65 0.58 -3.12 -4.31
N ALA A 66 0.86 -4.42 -4.28
CA ALA A 66 2.16 -4.98 -3.86
C ALA A 66 3.32 -4.39 -4.68
N ALA A 67 3.17 -4.34 -6.01
CA ALA A 67 4.15 -3.73 -6.90
C ALA A 67 4.37 -2.25 -6.60
N GLY A 68 3.28 -1.50 -6.37
CA GLY A 68 3.34 -0.08 -6.00
C GLY A 68 4.03 0.17 -4.66
N ILE A 69 3.68 -0.59 -3.63
CA ILE A 69 4.26 -0.49 -2.27
C ILE A 69 5.76 -0.81 -2.33
N GLY A 70 6.14 -1.91 -2.98
CA GLY A 70 7.55 -2.31 -3.13
C GLY A 70 8.36 -1.29 -3.93
N ALA A 71 7.77 -0.73 -4.98
CA ALA A 71 8.40 0.32 -5.76
C ALA A 71 8.59 1.61 -4.94
N LEU A 72 7.61 1.98 -4.09
CA LEU A 72 7.78 3.11 -3.16
C LEU A 72 8.90 2.86 -2.16
N ALA A 73 9.01 1.64 -1.60
CA ALA A 73 10.10 1.28 -0.69
C ALA A 73 11.47 1.47 -1.37
N LEU A 74 11.61 1.02 -2.63
CA LEU A 74 12.82 1.22 -3.43
C LEU A 74 13.12 2.71 -3.67
N VAL A 75 12.09 3.50 -4.04
CA VAL A 75 12.24 4.94 -4.27
C VAL A 75 12.74 5.63 -3.01
N LEU A 76 12.07 5.41 -1.88
CA LEU A 76 12.44 6.02 -0.59
C LEU A 76 13.82 5.58 -0.12
N HIS A 77 14.20 4.32 -0.35
CA HIS A 77 15.54 3.84 -0.03
C HIS A 77 16.65 4.56 -0.81
N ARG A 78 16.37 5.00 -2.03
CA ARG A 78 17.33 5.75 -2.86
C ARG A 78 17.25 7.25 -2.65
N SER A 79 16.10 7.78 -2.27
CA SER A 79 15.87 9.22 -2.18
C SER A 79 16.03 9.81 -0.78
N LEU A 80 15.83 9.05 0.31
CA LEU A 80 15.91 9.58 1.67
C LEU A 80 17.33 9.62 2.21
N ALA A 81 17.62 10.63 3.04
CA ALA A 81 18.81 10.66 3.88
C ALA A 81 18.84 9.42 4.80
N ARG A 82 20.01 8.76 4.83
CA ARG A 82 20.19 7.52 5.60
C ARG A 82 20.02 7.79 7.09
N SER A 83 19.08 7.09 7.71
CA SER A 83 18.87 7.09 9.16
C SER A 83 18.21 5.79 9.59
N LYS A 84 18.35 5.42 10.87
CA LYS A 84 17.66 4.23 11.43
C LYS A 84 16.14 4.32 11.26
N THR A 85 15.57 5.52 11.42
CA THR A 85 14.12 5.76 11.23
C THR A 85 13.70 5.60 9.77
N ALA A 86 14.49 6.11 8.82
CA ALA A 86 14.20 5.91 7.39
C ALA A 86 14.25 4.41 7.04
N LEU A 87 15.29 3.70 7.50
CA LEU A 87 15.42 2.26 7.28
C LEU A 87 14.24 1.47 7.87
N ALA A 88 13.83 1.78 9.10
CA ALA A 88 12.67 1.14 9.72
C ALA A 88 11.39 1.33 8.89
N GLY A 89 11.11 2.56 8.44
CA GLY A 89 9.96 2.86 7.59
C GLY A 89 9.99 2.12 6.24
N ILE A 90 11.18 2.02 5.62
CA ILE A 90 11.38 1.27 4.37
C ILE A 90 11.16 -0.23 4.59
N VAL A 91 11.69 -0.80 5.68
CA VAL A 91 11.49 -2.22 6.02
C VAL A 91 10.01 -2.52 6.24
N LEU A 92 9.27 -1.65 6.94
CA LEU A 92 7.82 -1.79 7.10
C LEU A 92 7.10 -1.80 5.75
N LEU A 93 7.44 -0.90 4.82
CA LEU A 93 6.87 -0.92 3.46
C LEU A 93 7.23 -2.21 2.70
N SER A 94 8.46 -2.69 2.82
CA SER A 94 8.86 -3.95 2.17
C SER A 94 8.08 -5.15 2.71
N ILE A 95 7.86 -5.22 4.03
CA ILE A 95 7.01 -6.26 4.64
C ILE A 95 5.56 -6.10 4.16
N ALA A 96 5.04 -4.87 4.08
CA ALA A 96 3.70 -4.62 3.55
C ALA A 96 3.55 -5.07 2.09
N ALA A 97 4.57 -4.88 1.25
CA ALA A 97 4.56 -5.37 -0.13
C ALA A 97 4.48 -6.90 -0.19
N VAL A 98 5.27 -7.61 0.63
CA VAL A 98 5.23 -9.08 0.75
C VAL A 98 3.87 -9.55 1.27
N ALA A 99 3.32 -8.86 2.27
CA ALA A 99 2.01 -9.15 2.82
C ALA A 99 0.91 -9.06 1.74
N TRP A 100 0.96 -8.05 0.89
CA TRP A 100 0.03 -7.90 -0.24
C TRP A 100 0.20 -8.99 -1.31
N VAL A 101 1.41 -9.51 -1.52
CA VAL A 101 1.60 -10.70 -2.36
C VAL A 101 0.85 -11.90 -1.77
N PHE A 102 0.94 -12.12 -0.45
CA PHE A 102 0.18 -13.20 0.18
C PHE A 102 -1.33 -13.02 0.04
N LEU A 103 -1.84 -11.79 0.19
CA LEU A 103 -3.27 -11.49 -0.03
C LEU A 103 -3.73 -11.80 -1.46
N GLY A 104 -2.87 -11.63 -2.47
CA GLY A 104 -3.21 -11.95 -3.87
C GLY A 104 -3.01 -13.42 -4.26
N VAL A 105 -2.18 -14.17 -3.50
CA VAL A 105 -1.93 -15.61 -3.74
C VAL A 105 -2.96 -16.48 -3.03
N GLY A 106 -3.34 -16.11 -1.80
CA GLY A 106 -4.36 -16.78 -1.01
C GLY A 106 -5.64 -15.96 -0.98
N ASN A 107 -6.74 -16.55 -1.45
CA ASN A 107 -8.07 -15.97 -1.22
C ASN A 107 -8.47 -16.17 0.24
N ILE A 108 -9.25 -15.25 0.78
CA ILE A 108 -9.88 -15.40 2.10
C ILE A 108 -10.82 -16.61 2.08
N ASP A 109 -10.96 -17.31 3.21
CA ASP A 109 -11.99 -18.35 3.32
C ASP A 109 -13.37 -17.70 3.53
N PRO A 110 -14.45 -18.25 2.98
CA PRO A 110 -15.80 -17.77 3.25
C PRO A 110 -16.12 -17.79 4.74
N GLU A 111 -16.94 -16.85 5.19
CA GLU A 111 -17.37 -16.82 6.58
C GLU A 111 -18.05 -18.13 7.00
N GLY A 112 -17.63 -18.70 8.13
CA GLY A 112 -18.15 -19.97 8.64
C GLY A 112 -17.63 -21.23 7.94
N ALA A 113 -16.77 -21.12 6.93
CA ALA A 113 -16.13 -22.26 6.29
C ALA A 113 -14.92 -22.78 7.09
N ASP A 114 -14.55 -24.03 6.83
CA ASP A 114 -13.32 -24.62 7.37
C ASP A 114 -12.09 -23.91 6.80
N ALA A 115 -11.07 -23.69 7.65
CA ALA A 115 -9.85 -23.03 7.24
C ALA A 115 -9.10 -23.83 6.17
N THR A 116 -8.74 -23.17 5.06
CA THR A 116 -7.96 -23.75 3.98
C THR A 116 -6.51 -23.25 3.97
N THR A 117 -5.65 -23.89 3.17
CA THR A 117 -4.30 -23.36 2.94
C THR A 117 -4.33 -21.98 2.26
N HIS A 118 -5.30 -21.72 1.38
CA HIS A 118 -5.45 -20.41 0.74
C HIS A 118 -5.84 -19.34 1.76
N GLY A 119 -6.84 -19.61 2.61
CA GLY A 119 -7.21 -18.69 3.69
C GLY A 119 -6.12 -18.50 4.73
N LEU A 120 -5.30 -19.52 5.02
CA LEU A 120 -4.12 -19.36 5.88
C LEU A 120 -3.09 -18.41 5.26
N ILE A 121 -2.79 -18.56 3.95
CA ILE A 121 -1.89 -17.64 3.24
C ILE A 121 -2.46 -16.21 3.28
N HIS A 122 -3.77 -16.05 3.03
CA HIS A 122 -4.45 -14.77 3.14
C HIS A 122 -4.32 -14.16 4.54
N GLY A 123 -4.59 -14.96 5.58
CA GLY A 123 -4.49 -14.56 6.98
C GLY A 123 -3.08 -14.11 7.38
N ILE A 124 -2.03 -14.78 6.87
CA ILE A 124 -0.63 -14.33 7.05
C ILE A 124 -0.43 -12.96 6.38
N GLY A 125 -0.93 -12.78 5.16
CA GLY A 125 -0.92 -11.50 4.46
C GLY A 125 -1.62 -10.40 5.26
N PHE A 126 -2.79 -10.67 5.80
CA PHE A 126 -3.53 -9.71 6.63
C PHE A 126 -2.76 -9.37 7.91
N PHE A 127 -2.27 -10.37 8.64
CA PHE A 127 -1.54 -10.20 9.90
C PHE A 127 -0.24 -9.42 9.75
N LEU A 128 0.49 -9.62 8.64
CA LEU A 128 1.69 -8.84 8.33
C LEU A 128 1.35 -7.44 7.78
N GLY A 129 0.32 -7.37 6.94
CA GLY A 129 -0.04 -6.18 6.17
C GLY A 129 -0.68 -5.09 7.02
N LEU A 130 -1.63 -5.44 7.89
CA LEU A 130 -2.36 -4.48 8.71
C LEU A 130 -1.43 -3.62 9.60
N PRO A 131 -0.57 -4.18 10.48
CA PRO A 131 0.27 -3.37 11.35
C PRO A 131 1.32 -2.57 10.56
N THR A 132 1.88 -3.13 9.48
CA THR A 132 2.89 -2.45 8.68
C THR A 132 2.31 -1.29 7.87
N ARG A 133 1.10 -1.46 7.33
CA ARG A 133 0.30 -0.39 6.69
C ARG A 133 0.11 0.80 7.62
N LEU A 134 -0.24 0.57 8.87
CA LEU A 134 -0.49 1.64 9.86
C LEU A 134 0.81 2.29 10.36
N ALA A 135 1.85 1.49 10.61
CA ALA A 135 3.10 1.99 11.17
C ALA A 135 3.98 2.73 10.16
N ALA A 136 4.04 2.28 8.90
CA ALA A 136 4.92 2.83 7.88
C ALA A 136 4.79 4.35 7.68
N PRO A 137 3.60 4.95 7.43
CA PRO A 137 3.48 6.39 7.24
C PRO A 137 3.91 7.19 8.48
N LEU A 138 3.61 6.70 9.69
CA LEU A 138 3.96 7.38 10.94
C LEU A 138 5.49 7.39 11.17
N VAL A 139 6.16 6.26 10.93
CA VAL A 139 7.61 6.15 11.02
C VAL A 139 8.29 6.98 9.92
N LEU A 140 7.79 6.93 8.69
CA LEU A 140 8.34 7.71 7.57
C LEU A 140 8.14 9.21 7.75
N ALA A 141 7.04 9.67 8.34
CA ALA A 141 6.87 11.08 8.70
C ALA A 141 7.97 11.59 9.65
N ALA A 142 8.43 10.75 10.57
CA ALA A 142 9.55 11.08 11.46
C ALA A 142 10.90 11.10 10.72
N ALA A 143 11.07 10.28 9.68
CA ALA A 143 12.21 10.31 8.78
C ALA A 143 12.21 11.57 7.89
N PHE A 144 11.06 11.91 7.29
CA PHE A 144 10.90 13.09 6.43
C PHE A 144 11.24 14.40 7.14
N ARG A 145 10.99 14.51 8.44
CA ARG A 145 11.39 15.68 9.25
C ARG A 145 12.90 15.97 9.19
N ARG A 146 13.72 14.94 8.99
CA ARG A 146 15.19 15.02 9.02
C ARG A 146 15.82 15.20 7.63
N ASP A 147 15.01 15.30 6.59
CA ASP A 147 15.46 15.48 5.22
C ASP A 147 14.74 16.69 4.61
N GLU A 148 15.46 17.78 4.38
CA GLU A 148 14.89 19.04 3.88
C GLU A 148 14.11 18.88 2.57
N ARG A 149 14.46 17.88 1.76
CA ARG A 149 13.78 17.58 0.48
C ARG A 149 12.38 16.98 0.68
N TRP A 150 12.13 16.42 1.87
CA TRP A 150 10.90 15.70 2.24
C TRP A 150 10.15 16.34 3.41
N ALA A 151 10.74 17.33 4.09
CA ALA A 151 10.18 17.94 5.29
C ALA A 151 8.77 18.52 5.08
N ASP A 152 8.49 19.07 3.89
CA ASP A 152 7.18 19.57 3.48
C ASP A 152 6.12 18.46 3.35
N HIS A 153 6.52 17.28 2.85
CA HIS A 153 5.66 16.11 2.65
C HIS A 153 5.24 15.41 3.96
N ARG A 154 5.92 15.74 5.07
CA ARG A 154 5.61 15.20 6.40
C ARG A 154 4.16 15.44 6.81
N ARG A 155 3.63 16.65 6.57
CA ARG A 155 2.28 17.01 7.02
C ARG A 155 1.21 16.17 6.32
N LEU A 156 1.35 16.01 5.01
CA LEU A 156 0.49 15.14 4.21
C LEU A 156 0.58 13.68 4.67
N THR A 157 1.79 13.19 4.92
CA THR A 157 2.02 11.82 5.39
C THR A 157 1.36 11.56 6.75
N LEU A 158 1.46 12.51 7.70
CA LEU A 158 0.78 12.39 8.99
C LEU A 158 -0.73 12.51 8.86
N ALA A 159 -1.22 13.45 8.07
CA ALA A 159 -2.66 13.65 7.89
C ALA A 159 -3.33 12.38 7.33
N LEU A 160 -2.79 11.83 6.23
CA LEU A 160 -3.33 10.60 5.64
C LEU A 160 -3.08 9.37 6.51
N GLY A 161 -1.91 9.25 7.16
CA GLY A 161 -1.61 8.13 8.05
C GLY A 161 -2.52 8.09 9.29
N ILE A 162 -2.75 9.24 9.92
CA ILE A 162 -3.66 9.36 11.08
C ILE A 162 -5.11 9.16 10.64
N ALA A 163 -5.53 9.73 9.51
CA ALA A 163 -6.88 9.53 8.99
C ALA A 163 -7.15 8.06 8.65
N ALA A 164 -6.19 7.38 8.01
CA ALA A 164 -6.30 5.95 7.73
C ALA A 164 -6.39 5.14 9.03
N LEU A 165 -5.55 5.44 10.03
CA LEU A 165 -5.62 4.78 11.34
C LEU A 165 -6.97 5.02 12.04
N ALA A 166 -7.48 6.24 12.03
CA ALA A 166 -8.76 6.57 12.64
C ALA A 166 -9.93 5.85 11.95
N ALA A 167 -9.92 5.81 10.61
CA ALA A 167 -10.91 5.07 9.83
C ALA A 167 -10.83 3.55 10.10
N GLU A 168 -9.62 3.00 10.25
CA GLU A 168 -9.43 1.59 10.60
C GLU A 168 -9.98 1.26 11.99
N VAL A 169 -9.67 2.10 12.99
CA VAL A 169 -10.17 1.94 14.37
C VAL A 169 -11.69 2.04 14.40
N ALA A 170 -12.28 2.99 13.66
CA ALA A 170 -13.72 3.09 13.52
C ALA A 170 -14.32 1.81 12.91
N GLY A 171 -13.67 1.25 11.89
CA GLY A 171 -14.12 0.03 11.23
C GLY A 171 -14.10 -1.20 12.12
N PHE A 172 -13.02 -1.43 12.87
CA PHE A 172 -12.96 -2.51 13.86
C PHE A 172 -13.81 -2.28 15.12
N SER A 173 -14.43 -1.09 15.24
CA SER A 173 -15.39 -0.77 16.30
C SER A 173 -16.84 -0.83 15.79
N ASP A 174 -17.07 -1.51 14.66
CA ASP A 174 -18.36 -1.66 13.98
C ASP A 174 -19.04 -0.34 13.56
N LEU A 175 -18.28 0.77 13.47
CA LEU A 175 -18.80 2.06 13.03
C LEU A 175 -18.77 2.13 11.49
N GLY A 176 -19.81 1.60 10.86
CA GLY A 176 -19.90 1.54 9.40
C GLY A 176 -18.71 0.81 8.79
N SER A 177 -18.33 -0.32 9.39
CA SER A 177 -17.16 -1.16 9.15
C SER A 177 -16.83 -1.33 7.67
N ALA A 178 -17.79 -1.75 6.85
CA ALA A 178 -17.61 -1.87 5.40
C ALA A 178 -17.08 -0.58 4.76
N VAL A 179 -17.66 0.58 5.11
CA VAL A 179 -17.28 1.89 4.55
C VAL A 179 -15.95 2.38 5.13
N THR A 180 -15.77 2.28 6.45
CA THR A 180 -14.61 2.85 7.14
C THR A 180 -13.33 2.06 6.91
N LEU A 181 -13.39 0.73 6.78
CA LEU A 181 -12.24 -0.11 6.39
C LEU A 181 -11.82 0.16 4.93
N ARG A 182 -12.78 0.33 4.02
CA ARG A 182 -12.50 0.74 2.62
C ARG A 182 -11.90 2.13 2.55
N LEU A 183 -12.40 3.07 3.34
CA LEU A 183 -11.84 4.42 3.46
C LEU A 183 -10.39 4.37 3.98
N ALA A 184 -10.13 3.57 5.01
CA ALA A 184 -8.78 3.40 5.56
C ALA A 184 -7.80 2.84 4.53
N LEU A 185 -8.23 1.83 3.75
CA LEU A 185 -7.46 1.29 2.63
C LEU A 185 -7.20 2.34 1.56
N ALA A 186 -8.23 3.07 1.12
CA ALA A 186 -8.13 4.08 0.07
C ALA A 186 -7.18 5.22 0.47
N LEU A 187 -7.31 5.74 1.70
CA LEU A 187 -6.43 6.79 2.24
C LEU A 187 -4.96 6.37 2.23
N TRP A 188 -4.69 5.11 2.58
CA TRP A 188 -3.34 4.57 2.57
C TRP A 188 -2.78 4.40 1.15
N LEU A 189 -3.58 3.87 0.22
CA LEU A 189 -3.18 3.75 -1.20
C LEU A 189 -2.96 5.11 -1.85
N VAL A 190 -3.80 6.10 -1.55
CA VAL A 190 -3.63 7.49 -1.97
C VAL A 190 -2.34 8.06 -1.40
N TRP A 191 -2.03 7.81 -0.13
CA TRP A 191 -0.76 8.24 0.46
C TRP A 191 0.46 7.65 -0.28
N ILE A 192 0.43 6.36 -0.62
CA ILE A 192 1.50 5.72 -1.41
C ILE A 192 1.66 6.42 -2.76
N ALA A 193 0.54 6.61 -3.49
CA ALA A 193 0.56 7.24 -4.81
C ALA A 193 1.08 8.69 -4.75
N LEU A 194 0.63 9.49 -3.78
CA LEU A 194 1.09 10.87 -3.61
C LEU A 194 2.58 10.93 -3.21
N THR A 195 3.06 9.98 -2.43
CA THR A 195 4.48 9.89 -2.06
C THR A 195 5.34 9.45 -3.24
N GLY A 196 4.86 8.54 -4.09
CA GLY A 196 5.50 8.21 -5.37
C GLY A 196 5.53 9.40 -6.34
N ALA A 197 4.43 10.14 -6.46
CA ALA A 197 4.33 11.33 -7.31
C ALA A 197 5.26 12.45 -6.82
N ARG A 198 5.41 12.59 -5.50
CA ARG A 198 6.38 13.50 -4.88
C ARG A 198 7.80 13.23 -5.37
N ALA A 199 8.20 11.96 -5.46
CA ALA A 199 9.52 11.58 -5.99
C ALA A 199 9.69 11.95 -7.47
N LEU A 200 8.64 11.85 -8.29
CA LEU A 200 8.66 12.28 -9.70
C LEU A 200 8.77 13.81 -9.87
N SER A 201 8.17 14.57 -8.95
CA SER A 201 8.17 16.05 -9.00
C SER A 201 9.55 16.66 -8.73
N ARG A 202 10.41 15.98 -7.96
CA ARG A 202 11.77 16.43 -7.63
C ARG A 202 12.75 15.82 -8.63
N ARG A 203 12.74 16.33 -9.87
CA ARG A 203 13.62 15.90 -11.00
C ARG A 203 15.14 16.00 -10.74
N HIS A 204 15.58 16.40 -9.53
CA HIS A 204 16.99 16.50 -9.13
C HIS A 204 17.48 15.32 -8.27
N LEU A 205 16.68 14.26 -8.11
CA LEU A 205 17.10 13.00 -7.47
C LEU A 205 17.49 11.92 -8.48
N VAL A 206 17.63 12.31 -9.74
CA VAL A 206 18.00 11.51 -10.90
C VAL A 206 19.14 12.19 -11.64
#